data_AF-A0A973UWG9-F1
#
_entry.id   AF-A0A973UWG9-F1
#
_cell.length_a   1.000
_cell.length_b   1.000
_cell.length_c   1.000
_cell.angle_alpha   90.00
_cell.angle_beta   90.00
_cell.angle_gamma   90.00
#
_symmetry.space_group_name_H-M   'P 1'
#
loop_
_entity.id
_entity.type
_entity.pdbx_description
1 polymer ?
#
loop_
_entity_poly.entity_id
_entity_poly.type
_entity_poly.pdbx_seq_one_letter_code
_entity_poly.pdbx_strand_id
1 'polypeptide(L)'
;FTLTNTGSRGALFDTPIINQPQVAILGTGAVVKRAVVVDDPDLGELIVPRYMVYLALSYDHRLVDGADAARYLTTVKERLEAGSFEAELGL
;
A
#
# COMPACT_ATOMS: atom_id res chain seq x y z
N PHE A 1 12.54 -10.31 2.42
CA PHE A 1 11.28 -9.56 2.59
C PHE A 1 10.13 -10.55 2.61
N THR A 2 9.06 -10.27 3.34
CA THR A 2 7.84 -11.08 3.37
C THR A 2 6.60 -10.22 3.22
N LEU A 3 5.46 -10.85 2.93
CA LEU A 3 4.16 -10.19 2.82
C LEU A 3 3.12 -10.97 3.63
N THR A 4 2.21 -10.26 4.28
CA THR A 4 1.05 -10.83 4.95
C THR A 4 -0.22 -10.08 4.56
N ASN A 5 -1.34 -10.81 4.49
CA ASN A 5 -2.64 -10.27 4.11
C ASN A 5 -3.66 -10.47 5.24
N THR A 6 -3.66 -9.54 6.20
CA THR A 6 -4.68 -9.47 7.26
C THR A 6 -6.00 -8.88 6.76
N GLY A 7 -5.98 -8.17 5.62
CA GLY A 7 -7.17 -7.71 4.91
C GLY A 7 -8.14 -8.84 4.54
N SER A 8 -7.65 -10.06 4.31
CA SER A 8 -8.49 -11.25 4.11
C SER A 8 -9.42 -11.56 5.30
N ARG A 9 -9.10 -11.04 6.49
CA ARG A 9 -9.91 -11.14 7.73
C ARG A 9 -10.56 -9.82 8.13
N GLY A 10 -10.57 -8.83 7.24
CA GLY A 10 -11.22 -7.53 7.47
C GLY A 10 -10.40 -6.50 8.26
N ALA A 11 -9.14 -6.79 8.60
CA ALA A 11 -8.29 -5.81 9.27
C ALA A 11 -7.97 -4.66 8.31
N LEU A 12 -8.21 -3.41 8.74
CA LEU A 12 -7.89 -2.22 7.94
C LEU A 12 -6.39 -1.90 7.93
N PHE A 13 -5.73 -2.14 9.06
CA PHE A 13 -4.31 -1.91 9.28
C PHE A 13 -3.80 -3.01 10.20
N ASP A 14 -2.53 -3.35 10.08
CA ASP A 14 -1.84 -4.23 11.02
C ASP A 14 -0.37 -3.81 11.12
N THR A 15 0.29 -4.17 12.21
CA THR A 15 1.73 -3.92 12.42
C THR A 15 2.45 -5.27 12.41
N PRO A 16 2.71 -5.85 11.23
CA PRO A 16 3.27 -7.18 11.13
C PRO A 16 4.66 -7.25 11.76
N ILE A 17 4.94 -8.34 12.48
CA ILE A 17 6.26 -8.60 13.04
C ILE A 17 7.13 -9.24 11.97
N ILE A 18 8.36 -8.73 11.83
CA ILE A 18 9.33 -9.25 10.89
C ILE A 18 9.66 -10.71 11.25
N ASN A 19 9.40 -11.64 10.34
CA ASN A 19 9.92 -12.99 10.46
C ASN A 19 11.43 -12.95 10.20
N GLN A 20 12.24 -13.54 11.07
CA GLN A 20 13.68 -13.59 10.88
C GLN A 20 14.04 -14.77 9.97
N PRO A 21 15.03 -14.64 9.08
CA PRO A 21 16.04 -13.58 8.97
C PRO A 21 15.69 -12.44 8.01
N GLN A 22 14.42 -12.22 7.67
CA GLN A 22 14.04 -11.12 6.79
C GLN A 22 14.19 -9.77 7.50
N VAL A 23 14.29 -8.69 6.72
CA VAL A 23 14.57 -7.33 7.24
C VAL A 23 13.37 -6.39 7.11
N ALA A 24 12.31 -6.86 6.46
CA ALA A 24 11.08 -6.11 6.25
C ALA A 24 9.91 -7.04 5.90
N ILE A 25 8.71 -6.65 6.32
CA ILE A 25 7.43 -7.32 6.04
C ILE A 25 6.37 -6.26 5.70
N LEU A 26 5.62 -6.50 4.62
CA LEU A 26 4.49 -5.66 4.22
C LEU A 26 3.16 -6.32 4.59
N GLY A 27 2.32 -5.58 5.31
CA GLY A 27 0.94 -5.93 5.61
C GLY A 27 -0.01 -5.24 4.64
N THR A 28 -0.90 -6.02 4.01
CA THR A 28 -2.02 -5.48 3.22
C THR A 28 -3.30 -5.48 4.04
N GLY A 29 -3.90 -4.30 4.22
CA GLY A 29 -5.21 -4.16 4.83
C GLY A 29 -6.36 -4.59 3.90
N ALA A 30 -7.57 -4.57 4.43
CA ALA A 30 -8.78 -4.84 3.64
C ALA A 30 -9.03 -3.71 2.63
N VAL A 31 -9.43 -4.08 1.42
CA VAL A 31 -9.92 -3.13 0.42
C VAL A 31 -11.32 -2.69 0.81
N VAL A 32 -11.50 -1.40 1.07
CA VAL A 32 -12.77 -0.84 1.53
C VAL A 32 -13.12 0.44 0.78
N LYS A 33 -14.42 0.68 0.61
CA LYS A 33 -14.91 1.92 -0.01
C LYS A 33 -14.73 3.09 0.97
N ARG A 34 -14.06 4.15 0.52
CA ARG A 34 -13.81 5.38 1.28
C ARG A 34 -14.24 6.59 0.47
N ALA A 35 -14.74 7.62 1.17
CA ALA A 35 -14.88 8.95 0.60
C ALA A 35 -13.50 9.59 0.57
N VAL A 36 -13.04 10.01 -0.61
CA VAL A 36 -11.75 10.67 -0.79
C VAL A 36 -11.95 11.96 -1.57
N VAL A 37 -11.11 12.95 -1.30
CA VAL A 37 -11.07 14.18 -2.08
C VAL A 37 -10.23 13.93 -3.33
N VAL A 38 -10.73 14.35 -4.48
CA VAL A 38 -10.01 14.36 -5.76
C VAL A 38 -10.14 15.73 -6.39
N ASP A 39 -9.10 16.16 -7.09
CA ASP A 39 -9.13 17.37 -7.91
C ASP A 39 -9.71 17.03 -9.28
N ASP A 40 -10.84 17.66 -9.61
CA ASP A 40 -11.44 17.62 -10.93
C ASP A 40 -11.02 18.88 -11.72
N PRO A 41 -10.56 18.75 -12.98
CA PRO A 41 -10.10 19.89 -13.77
C PRO A 41 -11.14 20.99 -13.98
N ASP A 42 -12.44 20.64 -13.99
CA ASP A 42 -13.54 21.56 -14.29
C ASP A 42 -14.35 21.92 -13.04
N LEU A 43 -14.48 20.97 -12.10
CA LEU A 43 -15.36 21.10 -10.94
C LEU A 43 -14.63 21.42 -9.63
N GLY A 44 -13.29 21.41 -9.62
CA GLY A 44 -12.47 21.65 -8.43
C GLY A 44 -12.42 20.44 -7.49
N GLU A 45 -12.27 20.68 -6.19
CA GLU A 45 -12.19 19.61 -5.18
C GLU A 45 -13.55 18.90 -5.00
N LEU A 46 -13.59 17.59 -5.26
CA LEU A 46 -14.77 16.75 -5.13
C LEU A 46 -14.56 15.62 -4.11
N ILE A 47 -15.60 15.30 -3.34
CA ILE A 47 -15.61 14.08 -2.51
C ILE A 47 -16.23 12.94 -3.33
N VAL A 48 -15.44 11.93 -3.63
CA VAL A 48 -15.86 10.77 -4.42
C VAL A 48 -15.61 9.45 -3.69
N PRO A 49 -16.44 8.42 -3.91
CA PRO A 49 -16.13 7.09 -3.40
C PRO A 49 -15.00 6.42 -4.20
N ARG A 50 -14.01 5.86 -3.50
CA ARG A 50 -12.94 5.01 -4.06
C ARG A 50 -12.73 3.76 -3.22
N TYR A 51 -12.33 2.66 -3.86
CA TYR A 51 -11.80 1.51 -3.12
C TYR A 51 -10.36 1.81 -2.73
N MET A 52 -10.08 1.74 -1.42
CA MET A 52 -8.79 2.07 -0.85
C MET A 52 -8.26 0.88 -0.07
N VAL A 53 -6.94 0.73 -0.08
CA VAL A 53 -6.20 -0.22 0.77
C VAL A 53 -5.14 0.55 1.55
N TYR A 54 -4.90 0.12 2.79
CA TYR A 54 -3.77 0.61 3.57
C TYR A 54 -2.64 -0.41 3.54
N LEU A 55 -1.43 0.09 3.28
CA LEU A 55 -0.21 -0.69 3.23
C LEU A 55 0.65 -0.32 4.44
N ALA A 56 0.99 -1.31 5.26
CA ALA A 56 1.81 -1.12 6.46
C ALA A 56 3.14 -1.86 6.31
N LEU A 57 4.25 -1.12 6.31
CA LEU A 57 5.59 -1.70 6.19
C LEU A 57 6.30 -1.66 7.54
N SER A 58 6.57 -2.84 8.10
CA SER A 58 7.51 -2.98 9.22
C SER A 58 8.89 -3.32 8.66
N TYR A 59 9.92 -2.65 9.16
CA TYR A 59 11.30 -2.82 8.69
C TYR A 59 12.30 -2.66 9.83
N ASP A 60 13.45 -3.31 9.71
CA ASP A 60 14.53 -3.21 10.67
C ASP A 60 15.36 -1.94 10.43
N HIS A 61 15.17 -0.94 11.30
CA HIS A 61 15.85 0.36 11.22
C HIS A 61 17.38 0.28 11.31
N ARG A 62 17.95 -0.85 11.75
CA ARG A 62 19.41 -1.05 11.74
C ARG A 62 19.96 -1.23 10.32
N LEU A 63 19.10 -1.60 9.37
CA LEU A 63 19.45 -1.92 7.99
C LEU A 63 18.74 -1.03 6.96
N VAL A 64 17.57 -0.50 7.30
CA VAL A 64 16.73 0.29 6.37
C VAL A 64 16.38 1.63 7.02
N ASP A 65 16.68 2.73 6.33
CA ASP A 65 16.26 4.07 6.73
C ASP A 65 14.77 4.29 6.42
N GLY A 66 14.11 5.14 7.21
CA GLY A 66 12.75 5.59 6.93
C GLY A 66 12.59 6.28 5.57
N ALA A 67 13.61 6.96 5.06
CA ALA A 67 13.57 7.54 3.71
C ALA A 67 13.45 6.46 2.62
N ASP A 68 14.20 5.35 2.75
CA ASP A 68 14.13 4.24 1.80
C ASP A 68 12.81 3.48 1.93
N ALA A 69 12.33 3.26 3.15
CA ALA A 69 11.02 2.65 3.41
C ALA A 69 9.87 3.48 2.83
N ALA A 70 9.91 4.81 2.99
CA ALA A 70 8.93 5.73 2.43
C ALA A 70 8.99 5.73 0.90
N ARG A 71 10.19 5.80 0.30
CA ARG A 71 10.37 5.72 -1.16
C ARG A 71 9.79 4.42 -1.71
N TYR A 72 10.05 3.29 -1.05
CA TYR A 72 9.51 2.00 -1.44
C TYR A 72 7.97 2.00 -1.45
N LEU A 73 7.33 2.45 -0.36
CA LEU A 73 5.86 2.50 -0.28
C LEU A 73 5.25 3.44 -1.33
N THR A 74 5.87 4.60 -1.58
CA THR A 74 5.43 5.52 -2.63
C THR A 74 5.52 4.88 -4.01
N THR A 75 6.63 4.20 -4.34
CA THR A 75 6.76 3.48 -5.62
C THR A 75 5.74 2.35 -5.75
N VAL A 76 5.46 1.61 -4.67
CA VAL A 76 4.41 0.58 -4.70
C VAL A 76 3.04 1.20 -4.95
N LYS A 77 2.71 2.30 -4.26
CA LYS A 77 1.46 3.05 -4.47
C LYS A 77 1.33 3.48 -5.93
N GLU A 78 2.33 4.18 -6.47
CA GLU A 78 2.31 4.69 -7.85
C GLU A 78 2.11 3.58 -8.87
N ARG A 79 2.78 2.43 -8.72
CA ARG A 79 2.60 1.27 -9.59
C ARG A 79 1.19 0.68 -9.48
N LEU A 80 0.64 0.58 -8.28
CA LEU A 80 -0.71 0.09 -8.05
C LEU A 80 -1.77 1.02 -8.65
N GLU A 81 -1.59 2.33 -8.53
CA GLU A 81 -2.51 3.33 -9.06
C GLU A 81 -2.43 3.48 -10.59
N ALA A 82 -1.24 3.31 -11.18
CA ALA A 82 -1.07 3.33 -12.64
C ALA A 82 -1.80 2.19 -13.34
N GLY A 83 -1.94 1.03 -12.68
CA GLY A 83 -2.70 -0.11 -13.19
C GLY A 83 -2.11 -0.78 -14.44
N SER A 84 -0.94 -0.35 -14.91
CA SER A 84 -0.29 -0.82 -16.13
C SER A 84 0.44 -2.15 -15.88
N PHE A 85 -0.33 -3.23 -15.77
CA PHE A 85 0.16 -4.58 -15.45
C PHE A 85 0.12 -5.55 -16.63
N GLU A 86 -0.23 -5.07 -17.82
CA GLU A 86 -0.46 -5.90 -19.00
C GLU A 86 0.77 -6.74 -19.36
N ALA A 87 1.95 -6.11 -19.29
CA ALA A 87 3.22 -6.77 -19.58
C ALA A 87 3.61 -7.82 -18.51
N GLU A 88 3.33 -7.56 -17.23
CA GLU A 88 3.66 -8.48 -16.14
C GLU A 88 2.66 -9.64 -15.99
N LEU A 89 1.40 -9.42 -16.37
CA LEU A 89 0.32 -10.41 -16.23
C LEU A 89 0.04 -11.19 -17.53
N GLY A 90 0.68 -10.83 -18.64
CA GLY A 90 0.48 -11.47 -19.94
C GLY A 90 -0.94 -11.27 -20.48
N LEU A 91 -1.51 -10.09 -20.24
CA LEU A 91 -2.87 -9.69 -20.65
C LEU A 91 -2.85 -8.85 -21.94
#